data_AF-A0A7C1ZNU8-F1
#
_entry.id   AF-A0A7C1ZNU8-F1
#
_cell.length_a   1.000
_cell.length_b   1.000
_cell.length_c   1.000
_cell.angle_alpha   90.00
_cell.angle_beta   90.00
_cell.angle_gamma   90.00
#
_symmetry.space_group_name_H-M   'P 1'
#
loop_
_entity.id
_entity.type
_entity.pdbx_description
1 polymer ?
#
loop_
_entity_poly.entity_id
_entity_poly.type
_entity_poly.pdbx_seq_one_letter_code
_entity_poly.pdbx_strand_id
1 'polypeptide(L)' 'MKVIFDPETDTLSIIFRDDKISESDEIREGIIIDYSKDGKIVSMEIMDASEQVSEPQGIFYELRTKEKAVA' A
#
# COMPACT_ATOMS: atom_id res chain seq x y z
N MET A 1 9.47 2.98 0.92
CA MET A 1 8.12 2.75 0.36
C MET A 1 8.13 3.18 -1.09
N LYS A 2 7.51 2.41 -1.97
CA LYS A 2 7.31 2.70 -3.38
C LYS A 2 5.83 2.54 -3.69
N VAL A 3 5.27 3.45 -4.48
CA VAL A 3 3.89 3.38 -4.95
C VAL A 3 3.93 3.30 -6.47
N ILE A 4 3.19 2.36 -7.04
CA ILE A 4 3.19 2.08 -8.47
C ILE A 4 1.72 1.99 -8.88
N PHE A 5 1.30 2.87 -9.78
CA PHE A 5 0.04 2.71 -10.48
C PHE A 5 0.34 2.21 -11.89
N ASP A 6 -0.24 1.06 -12.24
CA ASP A 6 -0.21 0.50 -13.58
C ASP A 6 -1.56 0.77 -14.28
N PRO A 7 -1.61 1.71 -15.23
CA PRO A 7 -2.84 2.04 -15.93
C PRO A 7 -3.29 0.96 -16.92
N GLU A 8 -2.42 0.01 -17.32
CA GLU A 8 -2.82 -1.07 -18.23
C GLU A 8 -3.70 -2.10 -17.52
N THR A 9 -3.44 -2.33 -16.22
CA THR A 9 -4.16 -3.29 -15.38
C THR A 9 -5.11 -2.63 -14.38
N ASP A 10 -5.12 -1.29 -14.31
CA ASP A 10 -5.79 -0.49 -13.29
C ASP A 10 -5.45 -0.95 -11.86
N THR A 11 -4.17 -1.21 -11.62
CA THR A 11 -3.66 -1.75 -10.36
C THR A 11 -2.79 -0.74 -9.64
N LEU A 12 -3.03 -0.56 -8.35
CA LEU A 12 -2.20 0.22 -7.43
C LEU A 12 -1.44 -0.70 -6.48
N SER A 13 -0.12 -0.71 -6.58
CA SER A 13 0.76 -1.43 -5.66
C SER A 13 1.50 -0.47 -4.72
N ILE A 14 1.43 -0.72 -3.42
CA ILE A 14 2.21 -0.02 -2.39
C ILE A 14 3.19 -1.02 -1.79
N ILE A 15 4.48 -0.83 -2.07
CA ILE A 15 5.57 -1.63 -1.54
C ILE A 15 6.12 -0.93 -0.31
N PHE A 16 5.91 -1.51 0.87
CA PHE A 16 6.34 -0.93 2.14
C PHE A 16 7.81 -1.23 2.41
N ARG A 17 8.29 -2.43 2.07
CA ARG A 17 9.67 -2.90 2.25
C ARG A 17 10.07 -3.93 1.21
N ASP A 18 11.38 -4.07 1.03
CA ASP A 18 12.00 -5.03 0.11
C ASP A 18 12.33 -6.34 0.86
N ASP A 19 11.28 -7.04 1.29
CA ASP A 19 11.37 -8.33 1.98
C ASP A 19 10.75 -9.43 1.11
N LYS A 20 11.11 -10.69 1.37
CA LYS A 20 10.44 -11.82 0.73
C LYS A 20 9.01 -11.99 1.24
N ILE A 21 8.07 -12.14 0.30
CA ILE A 21 6.69 -12.52 0.57
C ILE A 21 6.68 -13.99 1.01
N SER A 22 6.00 -14.27 2.12
CA SER A 22 5.77 -15.62 2.65
C SER A 22 4.30 -16.03 2.56
N GLU A 23 3.39 -15.06 2.61
CA GLU A 23 1.95 -15.23 2.62
C GLU A 23 1.30 -14.01 1.98
N SER A 24 0.15 -14.21 1.35
CA SER A 24 -0.67 -13.17 0.74
C SER A 24 -2.12 -13.40 1.11
N ASP A 25 -2.77 -12.38 1.66
CA ASP A 25 -4.18 -12.42 2.06
C ASP A 25 -5.01 -11.48 1.19
N GLU A 26 -6.07 -12.01 0.58
CA GLU A 26 -7.12 -11.19 -0.05
C GLU A 26 -8.16 -10.81 1.03
N ILE A 27 -8.05 -9.60 1.56
CA ILE A 27 -8.90 -9.16 2.68
C ILE A 27 -10.30 -8.75 2.22
N ARG A 28 -10.43 -8.40 0.94
CA ARG A 28 -11.66 -8.13 0.18
C ARG A 28 -11.34 -8.37 -1.29
N GLU A 29 -12.38 -8.57 -2.09
CA GLU A 29 -12.25 -8.69 -3.55
C GLU A 29 -11.39 -7.55 -4.11
N GLY A 30 -10.26 -7.91 -4.72
CA GLY A 30 -9.33 -6.97 -5.34
C GLY A 30 -8.40 -6.22 -4.37
N ILE A 31 -8.37 -6.56 -3.07
CA ILE A 31 -7.45 -5.96 -2.09
C ILE A 31 -6.59 -7.05 -1.44
N ILE A 32 -5.31 -7.06 -1.78
CA ILE A 32 -4.35 -8.08 -1.37
C ILE A 32 -3.29 -7.44 -0.47
N ILE A 33 -2.92 -8.12 0.62
CA ILE A 33 -1.81 -7.73 1.50
C ILE A 33 -0.82 -8.87 1.58
N ASP A 34 0.44 -8.56 1.30
CA ASP A 34 1.54 -9.52 1.40
C ASP A 34 2.25 -9.39 2.74
N TYR A 35 2.61 -10.51 3.34
CA TYR A 35 3.34 -10.59 4.60
C TYR A 35 4.66 -11.33 4.45
N SER A 36 5.66 -10.88 5.20
CA SER A 36 6.91 -11.61 5.37
C SER A 36 6.71 -12.77 6.34
N LYS A 37 7.69 -13.67 6.41
CA LYS A 37 7.68 -14.80 7.36
C LYS A 37 7.51 -14.38 8.82
N ASP A 38 7.93 -13.17 9.17
CA ASP A 38 7.82 -12.61 10.53
C ASP A 38 6.50 -11.84 10.76
N GLY A 39 5.53 -11.96 9.83
CA GLY A 39 4.22 -11.32 9.91
C GLY A 39 4.24 -9.81 9.64
N LYS A 40 5.23 -9.31 8.90
CA LYS A 40 5.36 -7.88 8.57
C LYS A 40 4.85 -7.60 7.16
N ILE A 41 4.01 -6.58 6.97
CA ILE A 41 3.42 -6.18 5.66
C ILE A 41 4.48 -5.81 4.60
N VAL A 42 4.70 -6.64 3.60
CA VAL A 42 5.65 -6.37 2.51
C VAL A 42 5.07 -5.38 1.50
N SER A 43 3.87 -5.68 1.02
CA SER A 43 3.16 -4.91 -0.02
C SER A 43 1.65 -4.95 0.18
N MET A 44 0.97 -4.04 -0.50
CA MET A 44 -0.47 -4.06 -0.71
C MET A 44 -0.75 -3.84 -2.19
N GLU A 45 -1.71 -4.57 -2.73
CA GLU A 45 -2.20 -4.43 -4.09
C GLU A 45 -3.71 -4.14 -4.06
N ILE A 46 -4.12 -3.18 -4.88
CA ILE A 46 -5.51 -2.75 -5.05
C ILE A 46 -5.82 -2.81 -6.54
N MET A 47 -6.74 -3.70 -6.91
CA MET A 47 -7.31 -3.81 -8.25
C MET A 47 -8.44 -2.79 -8.43
N ASP A 48 -8.81 -2.51 -9.69
CA ASP A 48 -9.79 -1.47 -10.06
C ASP A 48 -9.50 -0.15 -9.33
N ALA A 49 -8.23 0.22 -9.25
CA ALA A 49 -7.76 1.30 -8.39
C ALA A 49 -8.41 2.64 -8.74
N SER A 50 -8.74 2.88 -10.01
CA SER A 50 -9.48 4.07 -10.44
C SER A 50 -10.89 4.19 -9.81
N GLU A 51 -11.49 3.09 -9.36
CA GLU A 51 -12.76 3.08 -8.64
C GLU A 51 -12.58 3.15 -7.11
N GLN A 52 -11.45 2.66 -6.61
CA GLN A 52 -11.17 2.55 -5.17
C GLN A 52 -10.49 3.80 -4.58
N VAL A 53 -9.75 4.58 -5.39
CA VAL A 53 -9.01 5.76 -4.94
C VAL A 53 -9.32 7.02 -5.75
N SER A 54 -9.28 8.18 -5.10
CA SER A 54 -9.69 9.46 -5.72
C SER A 54 -8.70 10.03 -6.74
N GLU A 55 -7.40 9.75 -6.59
CA GLU A 55 -6.34 10.22 -7.50
C GLU A 55 -5.30 9.12 -7.72
N PRO A 56 -5.57 8.11 -8.58
CA PRO A 56 -4.63 7.00 -8.81
C PRO A 56 -3.29 7.43 -9.42
N GLN A 57 -3.24 8.61 -10.05
CA GLN A 57 -2.04 9.17 -10.68
C GLN A 57 -1.27 10.17 -9.79
N GLY A 58 -1.78 10.47 -8.59
CA GLY A 58 -1.21 11.47 -7.68
C GLY A 58 -0.92 10.90 -6.30
N ILE A 59 0.16 11.34 -5.66
CA ILE A 59 0.48 10.94 -4.29
C ILE A 59 0.64 12.19 -3.43
N PHE A 60 -0.23 12.33 -2.44
CA PHE A 60 -0.09 13.32 -1.38
C PHE A 60 0.50 12.66 -0.14
N TYR A 61 1.68 13.10 0.27
CA TYR A 61 2.32 12.65 1.50
C TYR A 61 2.25 13.75 2.56
N GLU A 62 1.57 13.47 3.67
CA GLU A 62 1.48 14.35 4.82
C GLU A 62 2.19 13.71 6.03
N LEU A 63 3.19 14.40 6.59
CA LEU A 63 3.81 14.02 7.84
C LEU A 63 3.20 14.83 8.99
N ARG A 64 2.36 14.19 9.80
CA ARG A 64 1.92 14.77 11.08
C ARG A 64 2.97 14.49 12.14
N THR A 65 3.65 15.54 12.60
CA THR A 65 4.51 15.43 13.78
C THR A 65 3.66 15.49 15.03
N LYS A 66 4.02 14.73 16.07
CA LYS A 66 3.47 14.98 17.41
C LYS A 66 4.01 16.33 17.86
N GLU A 67 3.15 17.27 18.22
CA GLU A 67 3.58 18.40 19.05
C GLU A 67 4.33 17.81 20.25
N LYS A 68 5.55 18.29 20.50
CA LYS A 68 6.21 17.99 21.76
C LYS A 68 5.28 18.48 22.85
N ALA A 69 4.76 17.56 23.68
CA ALA A 69 4.19 17.95 24.95
C ALA A 69 5.25 18.80 25.67
N VAL A 70 5.01 20.10 25.76
CA VAL A 70 5.82 20.99 26.58
C VAL A 70 5.59 20.53 28.01
N ALA A 71 6.67 20.09 28.65
CA ALA A 71 6.68 19.63 30.03
C ALA A 71 6.25 20.74 30.99
#